data_AF-A0A3C1N757-F1
#
_entry.id   AF-A0A3C1N757-F1
#
_cell.length_a   1.000
_cell.length_b   1.000
_cell.length_c   1.000
_cell.angle_alpha   90.00
_cell.angle_beta   90.00
_cell.angle_gamma   90.00
#
_symmetry.space_group_name_H-M   'P 1'
#
loop_
_entity.id
_entity.type
_entity.pdbx_description
1 polymer ?
#
loop_
_entity_poly.entity_id
_entity_poly.type
_entity_poly.pdbx_seq_one_letter_code
_entity_poly.pdbx_strand_id
1 'polypeptide(L)'
;MDFQRLFLIGALVLVLTLLYQKWLVFQSETAKPQGSAQTVTAPTSGGATATVEVTADTTDVPSAPPAGVMESANVSTPTMLLADRAPAATSRQRVEVVTDLLRAELDTYGGDLRVLDLITYPEKLEAPDEPFRLLTDSGPDLYWAQNGLLGSQSNLPNHHTEYTA
;
A
#
# COMPACT_ATOMS: atom_id res chain seq x y z
N MET A 1 -17.32 -4.99 47.87
CA MET A 1 -16.69 -5.68 46.72
C MET A 1 -17.41 -5.37 45.40
N ASP A 2 -18.73 -5.10 45.41
CA ASP A 2 -19.49 -4.87 44.17
C ASP A 2 -19.24 -3.51 43.49
N PHE A 3 -18.99 -2.45 44.27
CA PHE A 3 -18.66 -1.13 43.71
C PHE A 3 -17.36 -1.14 42.90
N GLN A 4 -16.36 -1.92 43.31
CA GLN A 4 -15.10 -2.06 42.56
C GLN A 4 -15.31 -2.80 41.23
N ARG A 5 -16.18 -3.82 41.21
CA ARG A 5 -16.55 -4.53 39.97
C ARG A 5 -17.30 -3.62 39.01
N LEU A 6 -18.25 -2.85 39.51
CA LEU A 6 -19.03 -1.91 38.70
C LEU A 6 -18.13 -0.80 38.12
N PHE A 7 -17.16 -0.30 38.90
CA PHE A 7 -16.15 0.65 38.41
C PHE A 7 -15.28 0.06 37.29
N LEU A 8 -14.80 -1.19 37.45
CA LEU A 8 -14.00 -1.87 36.42
C LEU A 8 -14.81 -2.12 35.12
N ILE A 9 -16.08 -2.50 35.25
CA ILE A 9 -16.97 -2.66 34.09
C ILE A 9 -17.21 -1.32 33.39
N GLY A 10 -17.46 -0.25 34.16
CA GLY A 10 -17.60 1.11 33.61
C GLY A 10 -16.35 1.57 32.87
N ALA A 11 -15.17 1.35 33.44
CA ALA A 11 -13.89 1.64 32.79
C ALA A 11 -13.69 0.81 31.51
N LEU A 12 -14.04 -0.48 31.51
CA LEU A 12 -13.96 -1.33 30.32
C LEU A 12 -14.87 -0.84 29.20
N VAL A 13 -16.13 -0.50 29.52
CA VAL A 13 -17.10 0.03 28.55
C VAL A 13 -16.62 1.36 27.97
N LEU A 14 -16.04 2.23 28.81
CA LEU A 14 -15.44 3.49 28.36
C LEU A 14 -14.29 3.23 27.36
N VAL A 15 -13.36 2.32 27.67
CA VAL A 15 -12.23 1.98 26.79
C VAL A 15 -12.72 1.40 25.46
N LEU A 16 -13.68 0.47 25.49
CA LEU A 16 -14.27 -0.09 24.27
C LEU A 16 -14.96 0.99 23.41
N THR A 17 -15.65 1.92 24.07
CA THR A 17 -16.30 3.05 23.39
C THR A 17 -15.28 3.99 22.75
N LEU A 18 -14.18 4.32 23.46
CA LEU A 18 -13.10 5.14 22.92
C LEU A 18 -12.42 4.48 21.71
N LEU A 19 -12.18 3.17 21.77
CA LEU A 19 -11.60 2.42 20.66
C LEU A 19 -12.54 2.42 19.44
N TYR A 20 -13.84 2.23 19.66
CA TYR A 20 -14.85 2.31 18.60
C TYR A 20 -14.90 3.70 17.96
N GLN A 21 -14.87 4.78 18.75
CA GLN A 21 -14.84 6.15 18.21
C GLN A 21 -13.59 6.40 17.36
N LYS A 22 -12.42 5.94 17.84
CA LYS A 22 -11.16 6.05 17.07
C LYS A 22 -11.20 5.26 15.77
N TRP A 23 -11.79 4.07 15.80
CA TRP A 23 -12.02 3.29 14.59
C TRP A 23 -12.94 4.00 13.59
N LEU A 24 -14.00 4.65 14.08
CA LEU A 24 -14.92 5.43 13.24
C LEU A 24 -14.21 6.63 12.58
N VAL A 25 -13.35 7.34 13.33
CA VAL A 25 -12.53 8.44 12.79
C VAL A 25 -11.56 7.91 11.73
N PHE A 26 -10.86 6.81 12.01
CA PHE A 26 -9.95 6.18 11.06
C PHE A 26 -10.65 5.85 9.73
N GLN A 27 -11.83 5.22 9.79
CA GLN A 27 -12.68 4.97 8.61
C GLN A 27 -13.02 6.26 7.86
N SER A 28 -13.38 7.34 8.56
CA SER A 28 -13.72 8.61 7.92
C SER A 28 -12.53 9.31 7.26
N GLU A 29 -11.31 9.09 7.76
CA GLU A 29 -10.07 9.62 7.18
C GLU A 29 -9.61 8.77 5.99
N THR A 30 -9.69 7.44 6.08
CA THR A 30 -9.31 6.52 4.97
C THR A 30 -10.34 6.49 3.84
N ALA A 31 -11.60 6.84 4.10
CA ALA A 31 -12.65 6.93 3.06
C ALA A 31 -12.54 8.18 2.17
N LYS A 32 -11.64 9.13 2.47
CA LYS A 32 -11.31 10.20 1.53
C LYS A 32 -10.26 9.66 0.55
N PRO A 33 -10.58 9.50 -0.74
CA PRO A 33 -9.51 9.41 -1.74
C PRO A 33 -8.74 10.72 -1.66
N GLN A 34 -7.50 10.68 -1.13
CA GLN A 34 -6.55 11.77 -1.29
C GLN A 34 -6.11 11.80 -2.76
N GLY A 35 -7.02 12.26 -3.63
CA GLY A 35 -6.65 12.88 -4.89
C GLY A 35 -6.07 14.24 -4.56
N SER A 36 -4.74 14.32 -4.49
CA SER A 36 -4.03 15.60 -4.44
C SER A 36 -4.33 16.37 -5.73
N ALA A 37 -5.37 17.20 -5.73
CA ALA A 37 -5.55 18.21 -6.75
C ALA A 37 -4.48 19.28 -6.53
N GLN A 38 -3.33 19.13 -7.18
CA GLN A 38 -2.38 20.22 -7.34
C GLN A 38 -3.00 21.24 -8.30
N THR A 39 -3.43 22.38 -7.77
CA THR A 39 -3.78 23.53 -8.60
C THR A 39 -2.49 24.23 -9.02
N VAL A 40 -2.08 24.03 -10.27
CA VAL A 40 -1.05 24.86 -10.92
C VAL A 40 -1.76 26.04 -11.58
N THR A 41 -1.57 27.23 -11.04
CA THR A 41 -2.07 28.48 -11.64
C THR A 41 -1.11 28.90 -12.74
N ALA A 42 -1.47 28.68 -14.00
CA ALA A 42 -0.77 29.27 -15.15
C ALA A 42 -1.39 30.65 -15.49
N PRO A 43 -0.60 31.71 -15.74
CA PRO A 43 -1.14 33.01 -16.11
C PRO A 43 -1.59 33.01 -17.57
N THR A 44 -2.86 33.38 -17.81
CA THR A 44 -3.37 33.73 -19.15
C THR A 44 -3.47 35.24 -19.30
N SER A 45 -2.89 35.78 -20.37
CA SER A 45 -3.04 37.18 -20.75
C SER A 45 -4.42 37.42 -21.38
N GLY A 46 -5.17 38.37 -20.83
CA GLY A 46 -6.41 38.87 -21.45
C GLY A 46 -7.58 38.81 -20.49
N GLY A 47 -7.74 39.86 -19.67
CA GLY A 47 -8.89 40.00 -18.78
C GLY A 47 -10.20 40.04 -19.55
N ALA A 48 -10.97 38.96 -19.46
CA ALA A 48 -12.40 38.94 -19.69
C ALA A 48 -13.01 37.74 -18.95
N THR A 49 -13.93 38.03 -18.04
CA THR A 49 -14.66 37.01 -17.27
C THR A 49 -15.73 36.39 -18.17
N ALA A 50 -15.53 35.14 -18.57
CA ALA A 50 -16.57 34.28 -19.09
C ALA A 50 -16.61 33.02 -18.21
N THR A 51 -17.74 32.77 -17.56
CA THR A 51 -17.97 31.52 -16.83
C THR A 51 -18.11 30.41 -17.88
N VAL A 52 -17.00 29.79 -18.24
CA VAL A 52 -16.99 28.52 -18.96
C VAL A 52 -16.86 27.45 -17.88
N GLU A 53 -17.91 26.66 -17.70
CA GLU A 53 -17.85 25.42 -16.95
C GLU A 53 -16.97 24.46 -17.77
N VAL A 54 -15.66 24.56 -17.57
CA VAL A 54 -14.71 23.61 -18.14
C VAL A 54 -14.89 22.33 -17.32
N THR A 55 -15.77 21.46 -17.81
CA THR A 55 -15.58 20.03 -17.59
C THR A 55 -14.20 19.76 -18.19
N ALA A 56 -13.20 19.65 -17.33
CA ALA A 56 -11.91 19.17 -17.77
C ALA A 56 -12.19 17.76 -18.32
N ASP A 57 -12.10 17.62 -19.65
CA ASP A 57 -11.89 16.32 -20.27
C ASP A 57 -10.58 15.79 -19.70
N THR A 58 -10.67 15.10 -18.56
CA THR A 58 -9.56 14.40 -17.92
C THR A 58 -9.27 13.07 -18.62
N THR A 59 -9.65 12.96 -19.89
CA THR A 59 -9.53 11.78 -20.75
C THR A 59 -8.08 11.34 -20.94
N ASP A 60 -7.11 12.21 -20.64
CA ASP A 60 -5.68 11.95 -20.77
C ASP A 60 -4.99 11.49 -19.47
N VAL A 61 -5.74 11.37 -18.37
CA VAL A 61 -5.19 10.83 -17.11
C VAL A 61 -5.85 9.49 -16.82
N PRO A 62 -5.09 8.37 -16.80
CA PRO A 62 -5.65 7.08 -16.45
C PRO A 62 -6.31 7.15 -15.07
N SER A 63 -7.63 6.94 -15.02
CA SER A 63 -8.37 6.81 -13.78
C SER A 63 -8.27 5.37 -13.29
N ALA A 64 -7.88 5.19 -12.03
CA ALA A 64 -7.86 3.85 -11.42
C ALA A 64 -9.28 3.28 -11.43
N PRO A 65 -9.47 1.99 -11.75
CA PRO A 65 -10.78 1.36 -11.68
C PRO A 65 -11.36 1.50 -10.26
N PRO A 66 -12.68 1.71 -10.10
CA PRO A 66 -13.30 1.67 -8.80
C PRO A 66 -12.99 0.30 -8.17
N ALA A 67 -12.49 0.30 -6.93
CA ALA A 67 -12.25 -0.92 -6.19
C ALA A 67 -13.55 -1.72 -6.13
N GLY A 68 -13.63 -2.80 -6.91
CA GLY A 68 -14.80 -3.66 -6.94
C GLY A 68 -15.06 -4.18 -5.54
N VAL A 69 -16.28 -3.99 -5.05
CA VAL A 69 -16.80 -4.73 -3.90
C VAL A 69 -16.66 -6.21 -4.20
N MET A 70 -15.65 -6.85 -3.62
CA MET A 70 -15.57 -8.31 -3.59
C MET A 70 -16.82 -8.81 -2.90
N GLU A 71 -17.55 -9.67 -3.60
CA GLU A 71 -18.68 -10.44 -3.08
C GLU A 71 -18.27 -11.09 -1.75
N SER A 72 -19.03 -10.83 -0.69
CA SER A 72 -18.83 -11.42 0.64
C SER A 72 -18.84 -12.95 0.54
N ALA A 73 -17.66 -13.56 0.45
CA ALA A 73 -17.48 -14.95 0.79
C ALA A 73 -17.65 -15.11 2.30
N ASN A 74 -18.60 -15.97 2.67
CA ASN A 74 -19.05 -16.29 4.03
C ASN A 74 -18.03 -16.11 5.16
N VAL A 75 -18.51 -15.45 6.21
CA VAL A 75 -17.88 -15.38 7.53
C VAL A 75 -17.60 -16.78 8.06
N SER A 76 -16.33 -17.11 8.21
CA SER A 76 -15.85 -18.06 9.23
C SER A 76 -14.79 -17.34 10.04
N THR A 77 -15.02 -17.32 11.35
CA THR A 77 -14.23 -16.73 12.45
C THR A 77 -12.72 -16.54 12.20
N PRO A 78 -12.12 -15.44 12.66
CA PRO A 78 -10.69 -15.22 12.55
C PRO A 78 -9.96 -16.15 13.53
N THR A 79 -9.58 -17.33 13.06
CA THR A 79 -8.41 -18.00 13.63
C THR A 79 -7.20 -17.19 13.19
N MET A 80 -6.41 -16.72 14.15
CA MET A 80 -5.12 -16.10 13.90
C MET A 80 -4.26 -17.10 13.10
N LEU A 81 -4.28 -16.97 11.79
CA LEU A 81 -3.38 -17.68 10.91
C LEU A 81 -2.33 -16.67 10.46
N LEU A 82 -1.22 -16.69 11.17
CA LEU A 82 0.07 -16.15 10.77
C LEU A 82 0.60 -16.95 9.57
N ALA A 83 -0.14 -16.91 8.47
CA ALA A 83 0.25 -17.38 7.16
C ALA A 83 -0.73 -16.74 6.20
N ASP A 84 -0.37 -15.55 5.71
CA ASP A 84 -0.79 -15.16 4.39
C ASP A 84 -0.43 -16.34 3.48
N ARG A 85 -1.46 -17.05 3.02
CA ARG A 85 -1.32 -18.26 2.24
C ARG A 85 -0.74 -17.81 0.91
N ALA A 86 0.59 -17.78 0.84
CA ALA A 86 1.31 -17.82 -0.41
C ALA A 86 0.62 -18.89 -1.28
N PRO A 87 0.18 -18.54 -2.50
CA PRO A 87 -0.35 -19.56 -3.41
C PRO A 87 0.65 -20.70 -3.47
N ALA A 88 0.12 -21.91 -3.37
CA ALA A 88 0.88 -23.14 -3.22
C ALA A 88 1.94 -23.25 -4.33
N ALA A 89 3.22 -23.19 -3.94
CA ALA A 89 4.36 -23.70 -4.69
C ALA A 89 4.40 -23.43 -6.20
N THR A 90 3.93 -22.27 -6.67
CA THR A 90 4.56 -21.69 -7.86
C THR A 90 5.95 -21.27 -7.41
N SER A 91 6.97 -21.71 -8.13
CA SER A 91 8.35 -21.29 -7.94
C SER A 91 8.43 -19.76 -7.90
N ARG A 92 8.45 -19.18 -6.69
CA ARG A 92 8.79 -17.77 -6.44
C ARG A 92 10.26 -17.61 -6.73
N GLN A 93 10.59 -17.54 -8.01
CA GLN A 93 11.94 -17.30 -8.45
C GLN A 93 12.28 -15.85 -8.12
N ARG A 94 13.49 -15.65 -7.62
CA ARG A 94 14.07 -14.31 -7.43
C ARG A 94 14.96 -14.01 -8.62
N VAL A 95 14.82 -12.82 -9.18
CA VAL A 95 15.73 -12.29 -10.21
C VAL A 95 16.57 -11.21 -9.56
N GLU A 96 17.89 -11.42 -9.52
CA GLU A 96 18.84 -10.45 -9.02
C GLU A 96 19.23 -9.47 -10.13
N VAL A 97 19.14 -8.18 -9.84
CA VAL A 97 19.55 -7.09 -10.73
C VAL A 97 20.60 -6.26 -10.01
N VAL A 98 21.81 -6.21 -10.56
CA VAL A 98 22.94 -5.47 -9.99
C VAL A 98 23.32 -4.33 -10.91
N THR A 99 23.38 -3.12 -10.36
CA THR A 99 23.89 -1.92 -11.03
C THR A 99 25.14 -1.40 -10.32
N ASP A 100 25.62 -0.24 -10.76
CA ASP A 100 26.69 0.53 -10.10
C ASP A 100 26.32 1.01 -8.68
N LEU A 101 25.03 1.29 -8.42
CA LEU A 101 24.55 1.85 -7.15
C LEU A 101 23.63 0.90 -6.36
N LEU A 102 22.95 -0.01 -7.04
CA LEU A 102 21.83 -0.76 -6.46
C LEU A 102 22.00 -2.26 -6.69
N ARG A 103 21.67 -3.06 -5.68
CA ARG A 103 21.40 -4.49 -5.84
C ARG A 103 19.97 -4.75 -5.45
N ALA A 104 19.19 -5.28 -6.38
CA ALA A 104 17.75 -5.46 -6.27
C ALA A 104 17.37 -6.93 -6.46
N GLU A 105 16.39 -7.41 -5.71
CA GLU A 105 15.76 -8.71 -5.96
C GLU A 105 14.28 -8.52 -6.33
N LEU A 106 13.93 -9.02 -7.51
CA LEU A 106 12.57 -9.01 -8.05
C LEU A 106 11.91 -10.37 -7.85
N ASP A 107 10.63 -10.37 -7.48
CA ASP A 107 9.81 -11.58 -7.44
C ASP A 107 9.20 -11.87 -8.81
N THR A 108 9.39 -13.07 -9.35
CA THR A 108 8.69 -13.48 -10.57
C THR A 108 7.18 -13.61 -10.37
N TYR A 109 6.70 -13.72 -9.12
CA TYR A 109 5.29 -13.56 -8.79
C TYR A 109 5.01 -12.08 -8.49
N GLY A 110 4.36 -11.41 -9.42
CA GLY A 110 3.92 -10.02 -9.33
C GLY A 110 4.86 -9.00 -9.99
N GLY A 111 6.16 -9.32 -10.14
CA GLY A 111 7.16 -8.37 -10.60
C GLY A 111 7.57 -7.37 -9.52
N ASP A 112 7.29 -7.70 -8.26
CA ASP A 112 7.50 -6.84 -7.11
C ASP A 112 9.00 -6.73 -6.75
N LEU A 113 9.41 -5.56 -6.26
CA LEU A 113 10.76 -5.34 -5.73
C LEU A 113 10.79 -5.71 -4.25
N ARG A 114 11.38 -6.87 -3.94
CA ARG A 114 11.36 -7.51 -2.62
C ARG A 114 12.52 -7.06 -1.74
N VAL A 115 13.71 -6.95 -2.33
CA VAL A 115 14.94 -6.53 -1.64
C VAL A 115 15.62 -5.44 -2.46
N LEU A 116 16.16 -4.44 -1.78
CA LEU A 116 16.97 -3.38 -2.41
C LEU A 116 18.07 -2.93 -1.45
N ASP A 117 19.31 -3.12 -1.86
CA ASP A 117 20.51 -2.68 -1.17
C ASP A 117 21.13 -1.49 -1.91
N LEU A 118 21.53 -0.46 -1.14
CA LEU A 118 22.26 0.70 -1.64
C LEU A 118 23.77 0.41 -1.54
N ILE A 119 24.39 -0.06 -2.63
CA ILE A 119 25.75 -0.64 -2.63
C ILE A 119 26.80 0.36 -2.16
N THR A 120 26.62 1.65 -2.46
CA THR A 120 27.58 2.71 -2.11
C THR A 120 27.36 3.33 -0.73
N TYR A 121 26.36 2.88 0.01
CA TYR A 121 25.99 3.43 1.31
C TYR A 121 26.10 2.34 2.37
N PRO A 122 27.04 2.44 3.32
CA PRO A 122 27.18 1.41 4.33
C PRO A 122 26.06 1.52 5.39
N GLU A 123 25.67 0.38 5.97
CA GLU A 123 24.69 0.34 7.06
C GLU A 123 25.25 1.03 8.32
N LYS A 124 26.53 0.80 8.61
CA LYS A 124 27.24 1.33 9.77
C LYS A 124 28.60 1.88 9.36
N LEU A 125 29.07 2.90 10.06
CA LEU A 125 30.33 3.58 9.71
C LEU A 125 31.55 2.65 9.87
N GLU A 126 31.44 1.69 10.79
CA GLU A 126 32.46 0.70 11.12
C GLU A 126 32.47 -0.52 10.17
N ALA A 127 31.43 -0.67 9.33
CA ALA A 127 31.25 -1.78 8.40
C ALA A 127 31.02 -1.27 6.96
N PRO A 128 32.06 -0.72 6.30
CA PRO A 128 31.93 -0.10 4.98
C PRO A 128 31.55 -1.11 3.87
N ASP A 129 31.82 -2.40 4.08
CA ASP A 129 31.52 -3.47 3.12
C ASP A 129 30.08 -4.00 3.25
N GLU A 130 29.32 -3.58 4.27
CA GLU A 130 27.93 -3.96 4.49
C GLU A 130 27.00 -2.87 3.96
N PRO A 131 26.36 -3.07 2.80
CA PRO A 131 25.50 -2.05 2.21
C PRO A 131 24.19 -1.91 2.99
N PHE A 132 23.68 -0.68 3.00
CA PHE A 132 22.42 -0.33 3.64
C PHE A 132 21.27 -0.97 2.87
N ARG A 133 20.51 -1.82 3.57
CA ARG A 133 19.29 -2.43 3.05
C ARG A 133 18.12 -1.45 3.20
N LEU A 134 17.61 -0.97 2.07
CA LEU A 134 16.46 -0.06 2.02
C LEU A 134 15.14 -0.83 2.01
N LEU A 135 15.04 -1.89 1.20
CA LEU A 135 13.84 -2.73 1.11
C LEU A 135 14.14 -4.16 1.58
N THR A 136 13.21 -4.76 2.33
CA THR A 136 13.24 -6.15 2.80
C THR A 136 11.84 -6.75 2.82
N ASP A 137 11.71 -7.99 2.36
CA ASP A 137 10.47 -8.77 2.39
C ASP A 137 10.39 -9.74 3.58
N SER A 138 11.30 -9.61 4.55
CA SER A 138 11.40 -10.48 5.72
C SER A 138 11.75 -9.72 7.00
N GLY A 139 11.43 -10.33 8.15
CA GLY A 139 11.72 -9.79 9.47
C GLY A 139 10.68 -8.77 9.95
N PRO A 140 10.99 -8.06 11.07
CA PRO A 140 10.08 -7.08 11.66
C PRO A 140 9.92 -5.80 10.84
N ASP A 141 10.94 -5.43 10.05
CA ASP A 141 11.00 -4.19 9.27
C ASP A 141 10.53 -4.42 7.82
N LEU A 142 9.42 -5.14 7.65
CA LEU A 142 8.88 -5.47 6.33
C LEU A 142 8.60 -4.21 5.51
N TYR A 143 9.36 -4.00 4.43
CA TYR A 143 9.21 -2.85 3.56
C TYR A 143 9.64 -3.19 2.13
N TRP A 144 8.68 -3.26 1.21
CA TRP A 144 8.90 -3.66 -0.17
C TRP A 144 7.97 -2.88 -1.11
N ALA A 145 8.29 -2.85 -2.40
CA ALA A 145 7.52 -2.09 -3.39
C ALA A 145 6.75 -3.02 -4.31
N GLN A 146 5.41 -2.90 -4.28
CA GLN A 146 4.50 -3.63 -5.15
C GLN A 146 4.22 -2.83 -6.43
N ASN A 147 4.15 -3.51 -7.57
CA ASN A 147 3.73 -2.91 -8.83
C ASN A 147 2.61 -3.71 -9.50
N GLY A 148 2.02 -3.11 -10.53
CA GLY A 148 0.95 -3.73 -11.29
C GLY A 148 0.13 -2.73 -12.08
N LEU A 149 -0.59 -3.25 -13.06
CA LEU A 149 -1.54 -2.51 -13.86
C LEU A 149 -2.96 -2.93 -13.44
N LEU A 150 -3.80 -1.96 -13.16
CA LEU A 150 -5.23 -2.18 -12.91
C LEU A 150 -6.01 -1.60 -14.10
N GLY A 151 -7.01 -2.35 -14.57
CA GLY A 151 -7.84 -1.97 -15.71
C GLY A 151 -9.30 -2.34 -15.48
N SER A 152 -10.21 -1.56 -16.04
CA SER A 152 -11.66 -1.73 -15.86
C SER A 152 -12.26 -2.84 -16.75
N GLN A 153 -11.60 -3.19 -17.85
CA GLN A 153 -12.16 -4.04 -18.90
C GLN A 153 -11.37 -5.33 -19.15
N SER A 154 -10.21 -5.51 -18.50
CA SER A 154 -9.35 -6.69 -18.68
C SER A 154 -8.55 -6.99 -17.43
N ASN A 155 -8.26 -8.27 -17.21
CA ASN A 155 -7.25 -8.69 -16.23
C ASN A 155 -5.88 -8.29 -16.77
N LEU A 156 -5.38 -7.14 -16.34
CA LEU A 156 -4.05 -6.66 -16.67
C LEU A 156 -3.02 -7.28 -15.72
N PRO A 157 -1.75 -7.42 -16.14
CA PRO A 157 -0.70 -7.91 -15.26
C PRO A 157 -0.60 -7.07 -13.98
N ASN A 158 -0.71 -7.73 -12.84
CA ASN A 158 -0.69 -7.13 -11.52
C ASN A 158 0.24 -7.93 -10.58
N HIS A 159 0.26 -7.58 -9.30
CA HIS A 159 1.08 -8.23 -8.28
C HIS A 159 0.77 -9.71 -8.01
N HIS A 160 -0.25 -10.27 -8.67
CA HIS A 160 -0.57 -11.71 -8.67
C HIS A 160 -0.19 -12.41 -9.96
N THR A 161 0.42 -11.70 -10.91
CA THR A 161 0.77 -12.25 -12.23
C THR A 161 2.12 -12.93 -12.18
N GLU A 162 2.19 -14.14 -12.71
CA GLU A 162 3.44 -14.89 -12.83
C GLU A 162 4.21 -14.48 -14.08
N TYR A 163 5.49 -14.16 -13.89
CA TYR A 163 6.46 -13.88 -14.94
C TYR A 163 7.51 -14.99 -15.00
N THR A 164 8.22 -15.09 -16.11
CA THR A 164 9.33 -16.04 -16.30
C THR A 164 10.50 -15.30 -16.93
N ALA A 165 11.71 -15.58 -16.46
CA ALA A 165 12.96 -14.97 -16.94
C ALA A 165 13.53 -15.71 -18.16
#